data_AF-A0A367GNS5-F1
#
_entry.id   AF-A0A367GNS5-F1
#
_cell.length_a   1.000
_cell.length_b   1.000
_cell.length_c   1.000
_cell.angle_alpha   90.00
_cell.angle_beta   90.00
_cell.angle_gamma   90.00
#
_symmetry.space_group_name_H-M   'P 1'
#
loop_
_entity.id
_entity.type
_entity.pdbx_description
1 polymer ?
#
loop_
_entity_poly.entity_id
_entity_poly.type
_entity_poly.pdbx_seq_one_letter_code
_entity_poly.pdbx_strand_id
1 'polypeptide(L)' 'MSTESNKTPIEQHVIDFVTALRHKNNLRQEDIAIIIGVSRSYINNIESGIKGV' A
#
# COMPACT_ATOMS: atom_id res chain seq x y z
N MET A 1 8.02 -21.52 3.59
CA MET A 1 7.93 -20.67 4.79
C MET A 1 6.90 -19.60 4.50
N SER A 2 5.71 -19.71 5.07
CA SER A 2 4.66 -18.71 4.96
C SER A 2 4.85 -17.73 6.11
N THR A 3 5.49 -16.59 5.86
CA THR A 3 5.60 -15.51 6.85
C THR A 3 4.25 -14.82 6.97
N GLU A 4 3.40 -15.34 7.86
CA GLU A 4 2.18 -14.65 8.30
C GLU A 4 2.56 -13.29 8.88
N SER A 5 2.22 -12.24 8.13
CA SER A 5 2.47 -10.86 8.50
C SER A 5 1.32 -10.37 9.38
N ASN A 6 1.48 -10.46 10.71
CA ASN A 6 0.57 -9.82 11.67
C ASN A 6 0.77 -8.29 11.62
N LYS A 7 0.09 -7.62 10.69
CA LYS A 7 0.02 -6.16 10.63
C LYS A 7 -0.67 -5.65 11.88
N THR A 8 -0.16 -4.57 12.46
CA THR A 8 -0.87 -3.86 13.52
C THR A 8 -2.19 -3.26 12.98
N PRO A 9 -3.20 -3.04 13.83
CA PRO A 9 -4.46 -2.44 13.38
C PRO A 9 -4.29 -1.10 12.67
N ILE A 10 -3.31 -0.29 13.08
CA ILE A 10 -3.00 0.99 12.44
C ILE A 10 -2.35 0.80 11.06
N GLU A 11 -1.46 -0.19 10.89
CA GLU A 11 -0.85 -0.49 9.59
C GLU A 11 -1.92 -0.93 8.58
N GLN A 12 -2.82 -1.84 8.98
CA GLN A 12 -3.92 -2.27 8.10
C GLN A 12 -4.88 -1.11 7.78
N HIS A 13 -5.22 -0.28 8.77
CA HIS A 13 -6.06 0.90 8.56
C HIS A 13 -5.48 1.87 7.54
N VAL A 14 -4.17 2.16 7.63
CA VAL A 14 -3.49 3.05 6.68
C VAL A 14 -3.45 2.42 5.28
N ILE A 15 -3.18 1.11 5.16
CA ILE A 15 -3.23 0.39 3.88
C ILE A 15 -4.61 0.51 3.24
N ASP A 16 -5.67 0.23 4.01
CA ASP A 16 -7.05 0.27 3.53
C ASP A 16 -7.44 1.68 3.09
N PHE A 17 -7.04 2.70 3.88
CA PHE A 17 -7.30 4.11 3.56
C PHE A 17 -6.64 4.53 2.25
N VAL A 18 -5.35 4.25 2.06
CA VAL A 18 -4.61 4.61 0.84
C VAL A 18 -5.15 3.86 -0.36
N THR A 19 -5.46 2.57 -0.20
CA THR A 19 -6.05 1.74 -1.26
C THR A 19 -7.42 2.28 -1.69
N ALA A 20 -8.30 2.55 -0.72
CA ALA A 20 -9.63 3.12 -0.99
C ALA A 20 -9.54 4.48 -1.68
N LEU A 21 -8.62 5.35 -1.26
CA LEU A 21 -8.38 6.65 -1.89
C LEU A 21 -7.94 6.50 -3.34
N ARG A 22 -7.04 5.55 -3.64
CA ARG A 22 -6.58 5.24 -4.99
C ARG A 22 -7.73 4.80 -5.89
N HIS A 23 -8.54 3.84 -5.43
CA HIS A 23 -9.68 3.32 -6.18
C HIS A 23 -10.77 4.37 -6.39
N LYS A 24 -11.08 5.18 -5.38
CA LYS A 24 -12.09 6.24 -5.46
C LYS A 24 -11.79 7.26 -6.57
N ASN A 25 -10.51 7.50 -6.84
CA ASN A 25 -10.05 8.45 -7.85
C ASN A 25 -9.61 7.78 -9.16
N ASN A 26 -9.85 6.48 -9.35
CA ASN A 26 -9.41 5.70 -10.53
C ASN A 26 -7.91 5.84 -10.84
N LEU A 27 -7.08 5.94 -9.80
CA LEU A 27 -5.63 6.09 -9.95
C LEU A 27 -4.96 4.72 -10.10
N ARG A 28 -3.92 4.65 -10.94
CA ARG A 28 -2.99 3.52 -10.97
C ARG A 28 -2.05 3.62 -9.77
N GLN A 29 -1.40 2.51 -9.41
CA GLN A 29 -0.40 2.49 -8.33
C GLN A 29 0.72 3.50 -8.56
N GLU A 30 1.14 3.66 -9.83
CA GLU A 30 2.15 4.65 -10.23
C GLU A 30 1.68 6.09 -9.98
N ASP A 31 0.41 6.38 -10.28
CA ASP A 31 -0.14 7.73 -10.17
C ASP A 31 -0.18 8.16 -8.68
N ILE A 32 -0.64 7.30 -7.78
CA ILE A 32 -0.64 7.62 -6.33
C ILE A 32 0.77 7.65 -5.74
N ALA A 33 1.68 6.81 -6.23
CA ALA A 33 3.08 6.79 -5.78
C ALA A 33 3.77 8.13 -6.06
N ILE A 34 3.53 8.69 -7.25
CA ILE A 34 4.02 10.03 -7.63
C ILE A 34 3.45 11.10 -6.70
N ILE A 35 2.15 11.08 -6.41
CA ILE A 35 1.47 12.09 -5.58
C ILE A 35 2.04 12.14 -4.16
N ILE A 36 2.28 10.97 -3.56
CA ILE A 36 2.77 10.90 -2.17
C ILE A 36 4.30 10.83 -2.06
N GLY A 37 5.02 10.93 -3.18
CA GLY A 37 6.48 11.01 -3.22
C GLY A 37 7.20 9.70 -2.89
N VAL A 38 6.63 8.55 -3.25
CA VAL A 38 7.22 7.22 -3.02
C VAL A 38 7.37 6.43 -4.32
N SER A 39 8.08 5.30 -4.27
CA SER A 39 8.19 4.42 -5.43
C SER A 39 6.92 3.59 -5.63
N ARG A 40 6.62 3.21 -6.88
CA ARG A 40 5.54 2.25 -7.18
C ARG A 40 5.71 0.93 -6.43
N SER A 41 6.94 0.44 -6.31
CA SER A 41 7.25 -0.79 -5.58
C SER A 41 6.89 -0.67 -4.09
N TYR A 42 7.07 0.51 -3.49
CA TYR A 42 6.65 0.76 -2.11
C TYR A 42 5.13 0.67 -1.94
N ILE A 43 4.34 1.23 -2.87
CA ILE A 43 2.88 1.05 -2.89
C ILE A 43 2.49 -0.41 -3.05
N ASN A 44 3.13 -1.14 -3.98
CA ASN A 44 2.86 -2.56 -4.16
C ASN A 44 3.16 -3.38 -2.90
N ASN A 45 4.22 -3.04 -2.17
CA ASN A 45 4.58 -3.67 -0.90
C ASN A 45 3.54 -3.41 0.19
N ILE A 46 3.05 -2.17 0.28
CA ILE A 46 1.94 -1.78 1.18
C ILE A 46 0.66 -2.56 0.84
N GLU A 47 0.24 -2.56 -0.43
CA GLU A 47 -1.01 -3.20 -0.88
C GLU A 47 -0.93 -4.74 -0.83
N SER A 48 0.21 -5.32 -1.20
CA SER A 48 0.45 -6.78 -1.10
C SER A 48 0.65 -7.23 0.33
N GLY A 49 0.83 -6.28 1.26
CA GLY A 49 1.09 -6.57 2.65
C GLY A 49 2.44 -7.24 2.92
N ILE A 50 3.38 -7.15 1.98
CA ILE A 50 4.75 -7.66 2.04
C ILE A 50 5.66 -6.45 2.18
N LYS A 51 6.32 -6.27 3.33
CA LYS A 51 7.38 -5.26 3.45
C LYS A 51 8.52 -5.65 2.51
N GLY A 52 8.80 -4.81 1.52
CA GLY A 52 10.07 -4.87 0.81
C GLY A 52 11.12 -4.22 1.68
N VAL A 53 12.16 -5.02 1.94
CA VAL A 53 13.34 -4.81 2.80
C VAL A 53 13.07 -5.04 4.29
#